data_AF-A0AAW3JTS1-F1
#
_entry.id   AF-A0AAW3JTS1-F1
#
_cell.length_a   1.000
_cell.length_b   1.000
_cell.length_c   1.000
_cell.angle_alpha   90.00
_cell.angle_beta   90.00
_cell.angle_gamma   90.00
#
_symmetry.space_group_name_H-M   'P 1'
#
loop_
_entity.id
_entity.type
_entity.pdbx_description
1 polymer ?
#
loop_
_entity_poly.entity_id
_entity_poly.type
_entity_poly.pdbx_seq_one_letter_code
_entity_poly.pdbx_strand_id
1 'polypeptide(L)'
;MALNDKSVGQKIRDLRKINHMTQVKFCERMHMTQQTLSRYETGGNPVPNDVLDNIAREFNIPVSYFWGISTDNYTEDEVCLLQYYRKVDDRLKERILDLVRIMAEDFEERKE
;
A
#
# COMPACT_ATOMS: atom_id res chain seq x y z
N MET A 1 14.22 12.41 16.82
CA MET A 1 12.98 12.03 17.55
C MET A 1 11.83 12.72 16.83
N ALA A 2 10.84 12.09 16.21
CA ALA A 2 10.56 10.71 15.84
C ALA A 2 9.81 10.79 14.50
N LEU A 3 10.26 10.06 13.47
CA LEU A 3 9.59 10.03 12.18
C LEU A 3 8.34 9.13 12.31
N ASN A 4 7.22 9.76 12.67
CA ASN A 4 5.84 9.31 12.44
C ASN A 4 5.60 7.78 12.55
N ASP A 5 5.82 7.22 13.74
CA ASP A 5 5.48 5.82 14.04
C ASP A 5 3.95 5.68 14.21
N LYS A 6 3.22 5.73 13.10
CA LYS A 6 1.76 5.54 13.08
C LYS A 6 1.45 4.12 13.53
N SER A 7 0.58 4.00 14.55
CA SER A 7 0.09 2.70 15.02
C SER A 7 -0.60 1.92 13.89
N VAL A 8 -0.60 0.58 14.01
CA VAL A 8 -1.33 -0.33 13.11
C VAL A 8 -2.79 0.13 12.92
N GLY A 9 -3.46 0.51 14.01
CA GLY A 9 -4.82 1.04 13.98
C GLY A 9 -4.97 2.30 13.11
N GLN A 10 -4.03 3.23 13.20
CA GLN A 10 -4.04 4.44 12.38
C GLN A 10 -3.86 4.11 10.89
N LYS A 11 -3.06 3.09 10.55
CA LYS A 11 -2.88 2.64 9.16
C LYS A 11 -4.13 1.99 8.59
N ILE A 12 -4.84 1.19 9.38
CA ILE A 12 -6.16 0.64 9.00
C ILE A 12 -7.14 1.78 8.71
N ARG A 13 -7.16 2.81 9.57
CA ARG A 13 -8.01 3.99 9.39
C ARG A 13 -7.67 4.75 8.11
N ASP A 14 -6.38 4.94 7.83
CA ASP A 14 -5.91 5.64 6.64
C ASP A 14 -6.28 4.84 5.37
N LEU A 15 -6.02 3.53 5.36
CA LEU A 15 -6.42 2.63 4.27
C LEU A 15 -7.92 2.72 3.97
N ARG A 16 -8.76 2.67 5.01
CA ARG A 16 -10.22 2.79 4.87
C ARG A 16 -10.62 4.14 4.26
N LYS A 17 -10.00 5.24 4.70
CA LYS A 17 -10.30 6.60 4.21
C LYS A 17 -9.85 6.80 2.76
N ILE A 18 -8.68 6.27 2.38
CA ILE A 18 -8.16 6.32 1.00
C ILE A 18 -9.11 5.59 0.04
N ASN A 19 -9.73 4.50 0.51
CA ASN A 19 -10.75 3.76 -0.25
C ASN A 19 -12.16 4.36 -0.13
N HIS A 20 -12.30 5.56 0.45
CA HIS A 20 -13.58 6.26 0.64
C HIS A 20 -14.66 5.42 1.33
N MET A 21 -14.26 4.58 2.31
CA MET A 21 -15.18 3.69 3.03
C MET A 21 -15.59 4.26 4.39
N THR A 22 -16.87 4.13 4.71
CA THR A 22 -17.36 4.29 6.08
C THR A 22 -16.92 3.11 6.95
N GLN A 23 -16.92 3.27 8.27
CA GLN A 23 -16.65 2.13 9.17
C GLN A 23 -17.64 0.99 8.93
N VAL A 24 -18.91 1.30 8.65
CA VAL A 24 -19.96 0.33 8.29
C VAL A 24 -19.54 -0.51 7.09
N LYS A 25 -19.22 0.16 5.97
CA LYS A 25 -18.89 -0.50 4.70
C LYS A 25 -17.61 -1.34 4.79
N PHE A 26 -16.63 -0.85 5.56
CA PHE A 26 -15.40 -1.61 5.81
C PHE A 26 -15.72 -2.87 6.64
N CYS A 27 -16.50 -2.74 7.70
CA CYS A 27 -16.91 -3.84 8.57
C CYS A 27 -17.69 -4.94 7.82
N GLU A 28 -18.58 -4.54 6.90
CA GLU A 28 -19.32 -5.47 6.04
C GLU A 28 -18.39 -6.33 5.18
N ARG A 29 -17.35 -5.72 4.59
CA ARG A 29 -16.35 -6.44 3.79
C ARG A 29 -15.46 -7.35 4.63
N MET A 30 -15.07 -6.89 5.82
CA MET A 30 -14.14 -7.62 6.68
C MET A 30 -14.82 -8.58 7.65
N HIS A 31 -16.14 -8.74 7.55
CA HIS A 31 -16.96 -9.57 8.44
C HIS A 31 -16.68 -9.31 9.94
N MET A 32 -16.59 -8.03 10.32
CA MET A 32 -16.37 -7.61 11.71
C MET A 32 -17.40 -6.57 12.16
N THR A 33 -17.46 -6.29 13.46
CA THR A 33 -18.37 -5.25 13.98
C THR A 33 -17.75 -3.86 13.92
N GLN A 34 -18.57 -2.82 13.79
CA GLN A 34 -18.11 -1.43 13.85
C GLN A 34 -17.44 -1.09 15.17
N GLN A 35 -17.89 -1.68 16.28
CA GLN A 35 -17.28 -1.48 17.58
C GLN A 35 -15.86 -2.07 17.61
N THR A 36 -15.67 -3.25 17.03
CA THR A 36 -14.36 -3.89 16.88
C THR A 36 -13.42 -3.03 16.06
N LEU A 37 -13.85 -2.59 14.86
CA LEU A 37 -13.04 -1.71 14.00
C LEU A 37 -12.70 -0.39 14.71
N SER A 38 -13.64 0.23 15.40
CA SER A 38 -13.39 1.47 16.14
C SER A 38 -12.31 1.30 17.21
N ARG A 39 -12.33 0.19 17.96
CA ARG A 39 -11.28 -0.13 18.94
C ARG A 39 -9.92 -0.36 18.28
N TYR A 40 -9.88 -0.98 17.11
CA TYR A 40 -8.64 -1.12 16.35
C TYR A 40 -8.11 0.23 15.89
N GLU A 41 -8.94 1.06 15.24
CA GLU A 41 -8.53 2.36 14.69
C GLU A 41 -8.10 3.37 15.75
N THR A 42 -8.62 3.27 16.97
CA THR A 42 -8.28 4.15 18.10
C THR A 42 -7.14 3.63 18.97
N GLY A 43 -6.65 2.40 18.71
CA GLY A 43 -5.62 1.76 19.55
C GLY A 43 -6.14 1.24 20.89
N GLY A 44 -7.46 1.14 21.07
CA GLY A 44 -8.07 0.58 22.27
C GLY A 44 -7.84 -0.92 22.44
N ASN A 45 -7.68 -1.66 21.33
CA ASN A 45 -7.32 -3.08 21.32
C ASN A 45 -6.18 -3.34 20.31
N PRO A 46 -5.25 -4.27 20.60
CA PRO A 46 -4.33 -4.77 19.59
C PRO A 46 -5.11 -5.48 18.46
N VAL A 47 -4.60 -5.33 17.24
CA VAL A 47 -5.22 -5.95 16.06
C VAL A 47 -4.63 -7.36 15.89
N PRO A 48 -5.46 -8.41 15.84
CA PRO A 48 -5.00 -9.77 15.59
C PRO A 48 -4.35 -9.92 14.20
N ASN A 49 -3.35 -10.81 14.07
CA ASN A 49 -2.63 -11.00 12.80
C ASN A 49 -3.54 -11.54 11.67
N ASP A 50 -4.49 -12.41 11.99
CA ASP A 50 -5.50 -12.92 11.07
C ASP A 50 -6.37 -11.80 10.49
N VAL A 51 -6.70 -10.79 11.30
CA VAL A 51 -7.41 -9.59 10.83
C VAL A 51 -6.53 -8.77 9.89
N LEU A 52 -5.24 -8.60 10.20
CA LEU A 52 -4.30 -7.88 9.33
C LEU A 52 -4.08 -8.61 8.00
N ASP A 53 -3.96 -9.92 8.02
CA ASP A 53 -3.82 -10.76 6.82
C ASP A 53 -5.07 -10.68 5.95
N ASN A 54 -6.26 -10.70 6.56
CA ASN A 54 -7.51 -10.53 5.83
C ASN A 54 -7.58 -9.15 5.17
N ILE A 55 -7.18 -8.09 5.89
CA ILE A 55 -7.11 -6.74 5.33
C ILE A 55 -6.10 -6.63 4.20
N ALA A 56 -4.93 -7.23 4.36
CA ALA A 56 -3.90 -7.27 3.33
C ALA A 56 -4.40 -7.91 2.03
N ARG A 57 -5.09 -9.05 2.13
CA ARG A 57 -5.64 -9.78 0.99
C ARG A 57 -6.76 -9.01 0.28
N GLU A 58 -7.72 -8.47 1.03
CA GLU A 58 -8.85 -7.73 0.46
C GLU A 58 -8.41 -6.46 -0.30
N PHE A 59 -7.41 -5.76 0.23
CA PHE A 59 -6.92 -4.51 -0.38
C PHE A 59 -5.67 -4.72 -1.26
N ASN A 60 -5.25 -5.97 -1.46
CA ASN A 60 -4.06 -6.35 -2.22
C ASN A 60 -2.81 -5.54 -1.83
N ILE A 61 -2.57 -5.41 -0.52
CA ILE A 61 -1.39 -4.75 0.06
C ILE A 61 -0.55 -5.79 0.81
N PRO A 62 0.77 -5.62 0.88
CA PRO A 62 1.60 -6.50 1.71
C PRO A 62 1.31 -6.25 3.20
N VAL A 63 1.28 -7.33 4.00
CA VAL A 63 1.02 -7.24 5.46
C VAL A 63 2.07 -6.36 6.16
N SER A 64 3.29 -6.26 5.58
CA SER A 64 4.38 -5.38 6.00
C SER A 64 3.99 -3.90 6.13
N TYR A 65 2.99 -3.45 5.37
CA TYR A 65 2.38 -2.12 5.46
C TYR A 65 2.00 -1.76 6.91
N PHE A 66 1.40 -2.68 7.66
CA PHE A 66 0.91 -2.40 9.01
C PHE A 66 2.03 -2.21 10.03
N TRP A 67 3.14 -2.93 9.89
CA TRP A 67 4.30 -2.79 10.76
C TRP A 67 5.16 -1.57 10.43
N GLY A 68 4.87 -0.85 9.35
CA GLY A 68 5.69 0.31 8.94
C GLY A 68 7.01 -0.12 8.35
N ILE A 69 7.13 -1.42 8.09
CA ILE A 69 8.05 -2.01 7.15
C ILE A 69 7.42 -1.78 5.76
N SER A 70 7.31 -0.51 5.38
CA SER A 70 7.20 -0.19 3.97
C SER A 70 8.54 -0.58 3.35
N THR A 71 8.67 -1.80 2.85
CA THR A 71 9.41 -2.02 1.61
C THR A 71 8.46 -1.52 0.53
N ASP A 72 8.29 -0.21 0.37
CA ASP A 72 9.24 0.53 -0.43
C ASP A 72 9.65 1.87 0.19
N ASN A 73 10.93 1.97 0.56
CA ASN A 73 11.63 3.25 0.45
C ASN A 73 11.80 3.54 -1.03
N TYR A 74 10.73 3.92 -1.72
CA TYR A 74 10.88 4.45 -3.07
C TYR A 74 11.83 5.64 -2.99
N THR A 75 12.90 5.56 -3.75
CA THR A 75 13.79 6.67 -4.03
C THR A 75 12.97 7.83 -4.61
N GLU A 76 13.46 9.05 -4.45
CA GLU A 76 12.81 10.23 -5.03
C GLU A 76 12.59 10.07 -6.55
N ASP A 77 13.50 9.34 -7.20
CA ASP A 77 13.45 9.05 -8.63
C ASP A 77 12.33 8.08 -9.00
N GLU A 78 12.10 7.03 -8.20
CA GLU A 78 10.98 6.09 -8.39
C GLU A 78 9.63 6.78 -8.22
N VAL A 79 9.52 7.69 -7.25
CA VAL A 79 8.31 8.51 -7.06
C VAL A 79 8.11 9.46 -8.24
N CYS A 80 9.17 10.11 -8.71
CA CYS A 80 9.12 10.98 -9.89
C CYS A 80 8.69 10.22 -11.14
N LEU A 81 9.28 9.04 -11.39
CA LEU A 81 8.96 8.19 -12.53
C LEU A 81 7.47 7.84 -12.56
N LEU A 82 6.90 7.42 -11.42
CA LEU A 82 5.49 7.10 -11.30
C LEU A 82 4.58 8.32 -11.54
N GLN A 83 4.98 9.50 -11.05
CA GLN A 83 4.23 10.74 -11.28
C GLN A 83 4.19 11.13 -12.75
N TYR A 84 5.32 11.04 -13.45
CA TYR A 84 5.38 11.35 -14.88
C TYR A 84 4.63 10.30 -15.71
N TYR A 85 4.81 9.02 -15.41
CA TYR A 85 4.13 7.92 -16.09
C TYR A 85 2.59 8.07 -16.06
N ARG A 86 2.02 8.51 -14.93
CA ARG A 86 0.57 8.74 -14.79
C ARG A 86 0.02 9.89 -15.62
N LYS A 87 0.85 10.86 -16.01
CA LYS A 87 0.45 12.03 -16.82
C LYS A 87 0.43 11.76 -18.32
N VAL A 88 1.01 10.64 -18.75
CA VAL A 88 1.19 10.29 -20.15
C VAL A 88 -0.03 9.51 -20.68
N ASP A 89 -0.26 9.53 -22.00
CA ASP A 89 -1.32 8.75 -22.63
C ASP A 89 -1.03 7.23 -22.60
N ASP A 90 -2.07 6.42 -22.77
CA ASP A 90 -1.93 4.97 -22.61
C ASP A 90 -1.06 4.31 -23.69
N ARG A 91 -0.93 4.93 -24.87
CA ARG A 91 -0.09 4.43 -25.96
C ARG A 91 1.40 4.66 -25.70
N LEU A 92 1.74 5.78 -25.07
CA LEU A 92 3.10 6.12 -24.69
C LEU A 92 3.53 5.40 -23.41
N LYS A 93 2.59 5.08 -22.51
CA LYS A 93 2.85 4.24 -21.34
C LYS A 93 3.42 2.87 -21.70
N GLU A 94 2.80 2.18 -22.67
CA GLU A 94 3.29 0.90 -23.18
C GLU A 94 4.75 1.03 -23.67
N ARG A 95 5.03 2.07 -24.45
CA ARG A 95 6.39 2.34 -24.95
C ARG A 95 7.40 2.66 -23.85
N ILE A 96 6.99 3.36 -22.79
CA ILE A 96 7.86 3.68 -21.64
C ILE A 96 8.21 2.39 -20.90
N LEU A 97 7.24 1.50 -20.68
CA LEU A 97 7.49 0.22 -20.02
C LEU A 97 8.39 -0.68 -20.88
N ASP A 98 8.16 -0.74 -22.19
CA ASP A 98 9.01 -1.50 -23.11
C ASP A 98 10.45 -0.99 -23.11
N LEU A 99 10.64 0.34 -23.11
CA LEU A 99 11.97 0.95 -23.03
C LEU A 99 12.69 0.56 -21.72
N VAL A 100 12.02 0.71 -20.58
CA VAL A 100 12.59 0.37 -19.26
C VAL A 100 12.94 -1.11 -19.21
N ARG A 101 12.10 -1.96 -19.78
CA ARG A 101 12.32 -3.41 -19.87
C ARG A 101 13.56 -3.74 -20.71
N ILE A 102 13.66 -3.21 -21.93
CA ILE A 102 14.81 -3.43 -22.81
C ILE A 102 16.10 -2.97 -22.12
N MET A 103 16.08 -1.79 -21.49
CA MET A 103 17.25 -1.28 -20.80
C MET A 103 17.66 -2.13 -19.58
N ALA A 104 16.71 -2.75 -18.89
CA ALA A 104 16.98 -3.65 -17.78
C ALA A 104 17.56 -4.99 -18.25
N GLU A 105 16.99 -5.58 -19.31
CA GLU A 105 17.45 -6.83 -19.92
C GLU A 105 18.87 -6.66 -20.53
N ASP A 106 19.11 -5.58 -21.28
CA ASP A 106 20.42 -5.23 -21.84
C ASP A 106 21.50 -4.96 -20.77
N PHE A 107 21.10 -4.64 -19.53
CA PHE A 107 22.04 -4.43 -18.43
C PHE A 107 22.46 -5.74 -17.77
N GLU A 108 21.61 -6.76 -17.77
CA GLU A 108 21.95 -8.09 -17.26
C GLU A 108 22.87 -8.86 -18.22
N GLU A 109 22.65 -8.75 -19.54
CA GLU A 109 23.50 -9.40 -20.56
C GLU A 109 24.95 -8.87 -20.59
N ARG A 110 25.20 -7.67 -20.05
CA ARG A 110 26.55 -7.07 -19.97
C ARG A 110 27.31 -7.39 -18.68
N LYS A 111 26.70 -8.16 -17.77
CA LYS A 111 27.32 -8.61 -16.52
C LYS A 111 27.89 -10.04 -16.59
N GLU A 112 27.62 -10.79 -17.66
CA GLU A 112 28.29 -12.05 -18.00
C GLU A 112 29.55 -11.81 -18.84
#